data_AF-A0A2U1DSQ2-F1
#
_entry.id   AF-A0A2U1DSQ2-F1
#
_cell.length_a   1.000
_cell.length_b   1.000
_cell.length_c   1.000
_cell.angle_alpha   90.00
_cell.angle_beta   90.00
_cell.angle_gamma   90.00
#
_symmetry.space_group_name_H-M   'P 1'
#
loop_
_entity.id
_entity.type
_entity.pdbx_description
1 polymer ?
#
loop_
_entity_poly.entity_id
_entity_poly.type
_entity_poly.pdbx_seq_one_letter_code
_entity_poly.pdbx_strand_id
1 'polypeptide(L)'
;MDYPALQARLRSFAAARDWQSRHTPKNLAMALTVESAGLLEMFQWTTLSESRGVVRDPAHKERVAHGIADVLLCLLQMADQAGVDLPEAVEQTLRAKALEHPPKHPELEPRMPNAAVAVMPAPTAPRVHLLVDWENVQPKGDELKALVPEGTDVWLFHGPHQAVDASGHQQVYGAEQVTQIPRTGSGRNALDFQLAYYVGYISARQPEGTFVVVSNDQGYEPMLEHARELGFHAQRCGFRRMPTPPAAPPALKSAPLLQPKPPSAASPAVEVTVRTTSKAAAQPSLAKVAPTRTQATRADMQQLLAQLDGLASPQRPAQKDALLVLLQSWLGEPSARSPRTSHALAQLQARKRVVVKGDAVSYPPVVAAQPVAKNSAAKTAPSKTGTAKKASASKAPAQLPVPKKSAVSAPSKPSVPAVGKTAAKTAQPPTAAQVARAVLASLQKMTANKPRQRTGLLKHIQTQAARSEDPAAMAQRVLSLLEARKDVVTASDGKGITYLAVK
;
A
#
# COMPACT_ATOMS: atom_id res chain seq x y z
N MET A 1 -26.03 9.34 12.22
CA MET A 1 -26.96 8.21 12.13
C MET A 1 -27.43 7.88 13.53
N ASP A 2 -28.72 7.66 13.72
CA ASP A 2 -29.29 7.22 15.00
C ASP A 2 -29.19 5.68 15.08
N TYR A 3 -28.35 5.17 15.99
CA TYR A 3 -28.14 3.73 16.12
C TYR A 3 -29.35 3.02 16.76
N PRO A 4 -29.94 3.48 17.88
CA PRO A 4 -31.19 2.94 18.40
C PRO A 4 -32.33 2.86 17.38
N ALA A 5 -32.56 3.91 16.59
CA ALA A 5 -33.60 3.91 15.56
C ALA A 5 -33.31 2.90 14.45
N LEU A 6 -32.04 2.75 14.04
CA LEU A 6 -31.63 1.74 13.06
C LEU A 6 -31.74 0.31 13.61
N GLN A 7 -31.37 0.07 14.86
CA GLN A 7 -31.58 -1.22 15.54
C GLN A 7 -33.07 -1.56 15.64
N ALA A 8 -33.93 -0.60 16.01
CA ALA A 8 -35.38 -0.80 16.02
C ALA A 8 -35.91 -1.18 14.62
N ARG A 9 -35.47 -0.50 13.56
CA ARG A 9 -35.81 -0.83 12.17
C ARG A 9 -35.33 -2.25 11.77
N LEU A 10 -34.15 -2.67 12.22
CA LEU A 10 -33.61 -4.00 11.96
C LEU A 10 -34.37 -5.10 12.70
N ARG A 11 -34.78 -4.86 13.96
CA ARG A 11 -35.68 -5.75 14.70
C ARG A 11 -37.02 -5.92 13.97
N SER A 12 -37.63 -4.83 13.51
CA SER A 12 -38.87 -4.89 12.71
C SER A 12 -38.69 -5.63 11.38
N PHE A 13 -37.56 -5.44 10.69
CA PHE A 13 -37.25 -6.10 9.43
C PHE A 13 -37.07 -7.62 9.59
N ALA A 14 -36.41 -8.05 10.68
CA ALA A 14 -36.25 -9.46 11.05
C ALA A 14 -37.59 -10.08 11.48
N ALA A 15 -38.40 -9.33 12.26
CA ALA A 15 -39.72 -9.77 12.72
C ALA A 15 -40.70 -10.01 11.58
N ALA A 16 -40.69 -9.17 10.54
CA ALA A 16 -41.50 -9.38 9.33
C ALA A 16 -41.10 -10.63 8.50
N ARG A 17 -40.11 -11.42 8.96
CA ARG A 17 -39.56 -12.61 8.28
C ARG A 17 -39.30 -13.79 9.22
N ASP A 18 -39.72 -13.70 10.48
CA ASP A 18 -39.48 -14.71 11.54
C ASP A 18 -37.99 -15.07 11.78
N TRP A 19 -37.08 -14.12 11.53
CA TRP A 19 -35.64 -14.34 11.61
C TRP A 19 -35.06 -14.30 13.03
N GLN A 20 -35.80 -13.82 14.03
CA GLN A 20 -35.33 -13.68 15.42
C GLN A 20 -34.78 -15.00 15.98
N SER A 21 -35.42 -16.13 15.66
CA SER A 21 -34.97 -17.48 16.02
C SER A 21 -33.55 -17.82 15.52
N ARG A 22 -33.11 -17.17 14.45
CA ARG A 22 -31.79 -17.34 13.83
C ARG A 22 -30.77 -16.31 14.32
N HIS A 23 -31.22 -15.16 14.85
CA HIS A 23 -30.40 -14.03 15.26
C HIS A 23 -29.76 -14.21 16.65
N THR A 24 -29.26 -15.41 16.96
CA THR A 24 -28.45 -15.62 18.16
C THR A 24 -27.09 -14.91 18.02
N PRO A 25 -26.47 -14.41 19.12
CA PRO A 25 -25.17 -13.73 19.05
C PRO A 25 -24.08 -14.56 18.33
N LYS A 26 -24.07 -15.89 18.50
CA LYS A 26 -23.18 -16.80 17.76
C LYS A 26 -23.40 -16.72 16.24
N ASN A 27 -24.65 -16.81 15.80
CA ASN A 27 -24.98 -16.81 14.37
C ASN A 27 -24.70 -15.44 13.74
N LEU A 28 -24.95 -14.35 14.48
CA LEU A 28 -24.64 -12.99 14.03
C LEU A 28 -23.13 -12.73 13.94
N ALA A 29 -22.31 -13.26 14.88
CA ALA A 29 -20.86 -13.23 14.77
C ALA A 29 -20.34 -14.00 13.54
N MET A 30 -20.95 -15.15 13.22
CA MET A 30 -20.66 -15.89 11.99
C MET A 30 -21.06 -15.10 10.73
N ALA A 31 -22.25 -14.47 10.72
CA ALA A 31 -22.70 -13.63 9.61
C ALA A 31 -21.77 -12.42 9.41
N LEU A 32 -21.42 -11.70 10.49
CA LEU A 32 -20.45 -10.60 10.46
C LEU A 32 -19.11 -11.01 9.83
N THR A 33 -18.66 -12.25 10.09
CA THR A 33 -17.43 -12.80 9.50
C THR A 33 -17.59 -13.05 7.99
N VAL A 34 -18.75 -13.53 7.56
CA VAL A 34 -19.09 -13.74 6.14
C VAL A 34 -19.17 -12.40 5.39
N GLU A 35 -19.88 -11.41 5.92
CA GLU A 35 -19.97 -10.09 5.27
C GLU A 35 -18.60 -9.38 5.24
N SER A 36 -17.80 -9.52 6.30
CA SER A 36 -16.42 -9.00 6.31
C SER A 36 -15.53 -9.69 5.26
N ALA A 37 -15.73 -10.98 5.01
CA ALA A 37 -15.04 -11.71 3.96
C ALA A 37 -15.53 -11.30 2.55
N GLY A 38 -16.82 -11.02 2.37
CA GLY A 38 -17.39 -10.47 1.14
C GLY A 38 -16.86 -9.06 0.82
N LEU A 39 -16.74 -8.21 1.85
CA LEU A 39 -16.06 -6.90 1.73
C LEU A 39 -14.60 -7.07 1.32
N LEU A 40 -13.88 -8.03 1.90
CA LEU A 40 -12.49 -8.35 1.54
C LEU A 40 -12.34 -8.92 0.12
N GLU A 41 -13.30 -9.71 -0.36
CA GLU A 41 -13.30 -10.33 -1.71
C GLU A 41 -13.12 -9.24 -2.81
N MET A 42 -13.75 -8.08 -2.62
CA MET A 42 -13.67 -6.95 -3.54
C MET A 42 -12.25 -6.37 -3.70
N PHE A 43 -11.37 -6.57 -2.72
CA PHE A 43 -10.00 -6.06 -2.73
C PHE A 43 -8.94 -7.13 -3.04
N GLN A 44 -9.28 -8.42 -3.01
CA GLN A 44 -8.30 -9.52 -2.92
C GLN A 44 -7.29 -9.61 -4.08
N TRP A 45 -7.64 -9.08 -5.26
CA TRP A 45 -6.78 -9.05 -6.45
C TRP A 45 -6.32 -7.64 -6.85
N THR A 46 -6.63 -6.62 -6.05
CA THR A 46 -6.28 -5.23 -6.33
C THR A 46 -4.85 -4.92 -5.90
N THR A 47 -4.12 -4.12 -6.70
CA THR A 47 -2.87 -3.52 -6.25
C THR A 47 -3.13 -2.35 -5.30
N LEU A 48 -2.11 -1.94 -4.54
CA LEU A 48 -2.19 -0.79 -3.61
C LEU A 48 -2.60 0.53 -4.29
N SER A 49 -2.32 0.69 -5.59
CA SER A 49 -2.72 1.88 -6.36
C SER A 49 -4.18 1.81 -6.80
N GLU A 50 -4.66 0.62 -7.17
CA GLU A 50 -6.05 0.38 -7.58
C GLU A 50 -7.01 0.43 -6.38
N SER A 51 -6.62 -0.13 -5.22
CA SER A 51 -7.45 -0.09 -4.00
C SER A 51 -7.64 1.33 -3.44
N ARG A 52 -6.66 2.22 -3.65
CA ARG A 52 -6.81 3.67 -3.39
C ARG A 52 -7.69 4.37 -4.44
N GLY A 53 -7.82 3.78 -5.62
CA GLY A 53 -8.57 4.29 -6.76
C GLY A 53 -10.05 3.92 -6.79
N VAL A 54 -10.57 3.14 -5.83
CA VAL A 54 -11.96 2.63 -5.80
C VAL A 54 -13.02 3.69 -6.10
N VAL A 55 -12.83 4.91 -5.60
CA VAL A 55 -13.77 6.04 -5.78
C VAL A 55 -13.94 6.45 -7.26
N ARG A 56 -12.99 6.09 -8.13
CA ARG A 56 -12.97 6.46 -9.56
C ARG A 56 -13.83 5.55 -10.45
N ASP A 57 -14.19 4.35 -9.98
CA ASP A 57 -15.15 3.47 -10.63
C ASP A 57 -16.46 3.49 -9.83
N PRO A 58 -17.52 4.15 -10.31
CA PRO A 58 -18.80 4.23 -9.60
C PRO A 58 -19.39 2.86 -9.24
N ALA A 59 -19.28 1.87 -10.13
CA ALA A 59 -19.85 0.53 -9.93
C ALA A 59 -19.01 -0.32 -8.95
N HIS A 60 -17.71 -0.05 -8.83
CA HIS A 60 -16.90 -0.66 -7.78
C HIS A 60 -17.11 0.04 -6.43
N LYS A 61 -17.16 1.38 -6.41
CA LYS A 61 -17.50 2.19 -5.23
C LYS A 61 -18.85 1.78 -4.63
N GLU A 62 -19.87 1.58 -5.46
CA GLU A 62 -21.20 1.16 -5.02
C GLU A 62 -21.18 -0.24 -4.37
N ARG A 63 -20.49 -1.22 -4.97
CA ARG A 63 -20.35 -2.56 -4.36
C ARG A 63 -19.61 -2.50 -3.02
N VAL A 64 -18.54 -1.71 -2.92
CA VAL A 64 -17.81 -1.49 -1.66
C VAL A 64 -18.71 -0.82 -0.61
N ALA A 65 -19.55 0.15 -1.00
CA ALA A 65 -20.51 0.79 -0.10
C ALA A 65 -21.56 -0.20 0.44
N HIS A 66 -22.07 -1.11 -0.40
CA HIS A 66 -22.97 -2.18 0.05
C HIS A 66 -22.27 -3.12 1.04
N GLY A 67 -21.08 -3.63 0.73
CA GLY A 67 -20.35 -4.52 1.65
C GLY A 67 -19.99 -3.87 3.00
N ILE A 68 -19.69 -2.56 3.01
CA ILE A 68 -19.52 -1.79 4.27
C ILE A 68 -20.84 -1.70 5.04
N ALA A 69 -21.96 -1.48 4.34
CA ALA A 69 -23.28 -1.45 4.96
C ALA A 69 -23.66 -2.81 5.56
N ASP A 70 -23.48 -3.93 4.84
CA ASP A 70 -23.84 -5.27 5.32
C ASP A 70 -23.05 -5.66 6.58
N VAL A 71 -21.76 -5.34 6.63
CA VAL A 71 -20.92 -5.48 7.84
C VAL A 71 -21.47 -4.64 9.00
N LEU A 72 -21.82 -3.38 8.78
CA LEU A 72 -22.40 -2.50 9.80
C LEU A 72 -23.76 -3.01 10.30
N LEU A 73 -24.63 -3.48 9.41
CA LEU A 73 -25.95 -4.00 9.78
C LEU A 73 -25.85 -5.29 10.60
N CYS A 74 -24.89 -6.18 10.29
CA CYS A 74 -24.61 -7.36 11.11
C CYS A 74 -24.05 -6.97 12.49
N LEU A 75 -23.13 -5.99 12.55
CA LEU A 75 -22.55 -5.52 13.81
C LEU A 75 -23.61 -4.88 14.73
N LEU A 76 -24.51 -4.07 14.18
CA LEU A 76 -25.60 -3.43 14.93
C LEU A 76 -26.62 -4.43 15.49
N GLN A 77 -26.93 -5.48 14.72
CA GLN A 77 -27.78 -6.59 15.19
C GLN A 77 -27.07 -7.41 16.26
N MET A 78 -25.76 -7.66 16.12
CA MET A 78 -24.98 -8.37 17.12
C MET A 78 -24.92 -7.58 18.44
N ALA A 79 -24.74 -6.26 18.39
CA ALA A 79 -24.76 -5.39 19.56
C ALA A 79 -26.14 -5.39 20.24
N ASP A 80 -27.23 -5.27 19.47
CA ASP A 80 -28.62 -5.34 19.97
C ASP A 80 -28.90 -6.67 20.70
N GLN A 81 -28.54 -7.80 20.09
CA GLN A 81 -28.75 -9.14 20.67
C GLN A 81 -27.78 -9.49 21.81
N ALA A 82 -26.66 -8.77 21.94
CA ALA A 82 -25.73 -8.89 23.05
C ALA A 82 -25.99 -7.89 24.19
N GLY A 83 -26.94 -6.96 24.03
CA GLY A 83 -27.23 -5.91 25.02
C GLY A 83 -26.11 -4.88 25.17
N VAL A 84 -25.31 -4.65 24.12
CA VAL A 84 -24.17 -3.73 24.14
C VAL A 84 -24.62 -2.32 23.72
N ASP A 85 -24.43 -1.33 24.61
CA ASP A 85 -24.45 0.08 24.23
C ASP A 85 -23.25 0.35 23.32
N LEU A 86 -23.50 0.36 22.01
CA LEU A 86 -22.44 0.51 21.01
C LEU A 86 -21.77 1.90 21.05
N PRO A 87 -22.51 3.03 21.16
CA PRO A 87 -21.90 4.33 21.43
C PRO A 87 -20.95 4.34 22.63
N GLU A 88 -21.38 3.86 23.80
CA GLU A 88 -20.55 3.87 25.00
C GLU A 88 -19.33 2.95 24.86
N ALA A 89 -19.53 1.74 24.33
CA ALA A 89 -18.45 0.78 24.11
C ALA A 89 -17.37 1.30 23.13
N VAL A 90 -17.76 2.05 22.10
CA VAL A 90 -16.82 2.71 21.19
C VAL A 90 -16.01 3.78 21.92
N GLU A 91 -16.65 4.65 22.70
CA GLU A 91 -15.96 5.70 23.46
C GLU A 91 -15.02 5.14 24.55
N GLN A 92 -15.42 4.06 25.24
CA GLN A 92 -14.55 3.36 26.18
C GLN A 92 -13.34 2.74 25.47
N THR A 93 -13.57 2.11 24.30
CA THR A 93 -12.50 1.48 23.50
C THR A 93 -11.52 2.51 22.91
N LEU A 94 -12.01 3.67 22.46
CA LEU A 94 -11.15 4.75 21.97
C LEU A 94 -10.27 5.32 23.08
N ARG A 95 -10.84 5.57 24.27
CA ARG A 95 -10.08 6.00 25.46
C ARG A 95 -9.01 4.98 25.85
N ALA A 96 -9.32 3.69 25.87
CA ALA A 96 -8.34 2.65 26.15
C ALA A 96 -7.19 2.63 25.12
N LYS A 97 -7.52 2.71 23.82
CA LYS A 97 -6.52 2.75 22.74
C LYS A 97 -5.65 4.00 22.75
N ALA A 98 -6.19 5.16 23.13
CA ALA A 98 -5.40 6.39 23.27
C ALA A 98 -4.35 6.28 24.42
N LEU A 99 -4.67 5.54 25.49
CA LEU A 99 -3.72 5.24 26.57
C LEU A 99 -2.65 4.22 26.13
N GLU A 100 -3.03 3.19 25.36
CA GLU A 100 -2.09 2.20 24.80
C GLU A 100 -1.20 2.78 23.70
N HIS A 101 -1.69 3.78 22.96
CA HIS A 101 -1.05 4.38 21.79
C HIS A 101 -1.10 5.92 21.86
N PRO A 102 -0.24 6.55 22.69
CA PRO A 102 -0.25 8.00 22.87
C PRO A 102 -0.07 8.78 21.55
N PRO A 103 -0.76 9.92 21.37
CA PRO A 103 -0.68 10.71 20.15
C PRO A 103 0.71 11.31 19.96
N LYS A 104 1.24 11.20 18.74
CA LYS A 104 2.48 11.90 18.32
C LYS A 104 2.24 13.37 17.97
N HIS A 105 0.98 13.72 17.75
CA HIS A 105 0.46 15.01 17.32
C HIS A 105 -0.81 15.31 18.14
N PRO A 106 -0.70 15.57 19.46
CA PRO A 106 -1.84 15.82 20.33
C PRO A 106 -2.72 17.00 19.87
N GLU A 107 -2.15 17.94 19.11
CA GLU A 107 -2.85 19.06 18.47
C GLU A 107 -3.92 18.63 17.44
N LEU A 108 -3.87 17.39 16.95
CA LEU A 108 -4.83 16.85 15.97
C LEU A 108 -5.98 16.05 16.60
N GLU A 109 -5.90 15.71 17.89
CA GLU A 109 -7.02 15.04 18.56
C GLU A 109 -8.09 16.07 18.95
N PRO A 110 -9.39 15.80 18.67
CA PRO A 110 -10.46 16.64 19.16
C PRO A 110 -10.39 16.70 20.68
N ARG A 111 -10.30 17.92 21.25
CA ARG A 111 -10.31 18.12 22.70
C ARG A 111 -11.61 17.53 23.25
N MET A 112 -11.51 16.39 23.95
CA MET A 112 -12.66 15.66 24.46
C MET A 112 -13.58 16.63 25.23
N PRO A 113 -14.88 16.72 24.88
CA PRO A 113 -15.79 17.57 25.63
C PRO A 113 -15.86 17.01 27.05
N ASN A 114 -15.37 17.80 28.01
CA ASN A 114 -15.47 17.43 29.42
C ASN A 114 -16.97 17.31 29.77
N ALA A 115 -17.34 16.29 30.54
CA ALA A 115 -18.75 16.04 30.83
C ALA A 115 -19.36 17.22 31.60
N ALA A 116 -20.52 17.71 31.12
CA ALA A 116 -21.07 19.06 31.35
C ALA A 116 -20.19 20.18 30.73
N VAL A 117 -20.71 21.05 29.86
CA VAL A 117 -22.05 21.66 29.89
C VAL A 117 -22.67 21.71 28.48
N ALA A 118 -24.00 21.54 28.40
CA ALA A 118 -24.74 21.90 27.19
C ALA A 118 -24.81 23.44 27.06
N VAL A 119 -23.88 24.02 26.30
CA VAL A 119 -23.97 25.41 25.82
C VAL A 119 -23.98 25.37 24.30
N MET A 120 -24.92 26.11 23.71
CA MET A 120 -24.96 26.34 22.26
C MET A 120 -23.60 26.88 21.78
N PRO A 121 -23.09 26.49 20.60
CA PRO A 121 -21.85 27.07 20.10
C PRO A 121 -22.09 28.57 19.85
N ALA A 122 -21.50 29.40 20.70
CA ALA A 122 -21.25 30.80 20.39
C ALA A 122 -20.39 30.87 19.12
N PRO A 123 -20.49 31.95 18.30
CA PRO A 123 -19.72 32.05 17.07
C PRO A 123 -18.23 31.98 17.38
N THR A 124 -17.57 30.91 16.93
CA THR A 124 -16.11 30.80 16.93
C THR A 124 -15.56 31.99 16.15
N ALA A 125 -14.67 32.77 16.76
CA ALA A 125 -14.05 33.91 16.08
C ALA A 125 -13.39 33.44 14.76
N PRO A 126 -13.48 34.24 13.67
CA PRO A 126 -12.94 33.85 12.38
C PRO A 126 -11.44 33.56 12.51
N ARG A 127 -11.03 32.36 12.12
CA ARG A 127 -9.63 31.93 12.16
C ARG A 127 -8.92 32.39 10.90
N VAL A 128 -7.74 32.98 11.08
CA VAL A 128 -6.89 33.49 10.00
C VAL A 128 -5.58 32.71 10.00
N HIS A 129 -5.48 31.78 9.05
CA HIS A 129 -4.34 30.89 8.86
C HIS A 129 -3.25 31.60 8.05
N LEU A 130 -2.10 31.85 8.66
CA LEU A 130 -0.91 32.42 8.02
C LEU A 130 -0.01 31.29 7.50
N LEU A 131 0.04 31.06 6.20
CA LEU A 131 0.93 30.08 5.58
C LEU A 131 2.19 30.78 5.10
N VAL A 132 3.27 30.66 5.87
CA VAL A 132 4.54 31.36 5.63
C VAL A 132 5.49 30.47 4.82
N ASP A 133 5.88 30.97 3.65
CA ASP A 133 6.90 30.38 2.79
C ASP A 133 8.29 30.78 3.28
N TRP A 134 8.90 29.98 4.17
CA TRP A 134 10.18 30.29 4.81
C TRP A 134 11.39 30.20 3.86
N GLU A 135 11.22 29.59 2.69
CA GLU A 135 12.23 29.60 1.62
C GLU A 135 12.24 30.97 0.91
N ASN A 136 11.10 31.66 0.84
CA ASN A 136 10.96 32.97 0.21
C ASN A 136 11.05 34.16 1.19
N VAL A 137 10.45 34.07 2.38
CA VAL A 137 10.33 35.15 3.36
C VAL A 137 10.56 34.67 4.80
N GLN A 138 11.28 35.46 5.59
CA GLN A 138 11.63 35.13 6.98
C GLN A 138 11.31 36.31 7.92
N PRO A 139 10.02 36.62 8.12
CA PRO A 139 9.58 37.57 9.15
C PRO A 139 9.81 36.98 10.54
N LYS A 140 10.00 37.84 11.53
CA LYS A 140 9.88 37.49 12.96
C LYS A 140 8.40 37.47 13.38
N GLY A 141 8.10 36.89 14.55
CA GLY A 141 6.75 36.86 15.11
C GLY A 141 6.06 38.23 15.14
N ASP A 142 6.75 39.26 15.63
CA ASP A 142 6.23 40.65 15.69
C ASP A 142 6.04 41.26 14.29
N GLU A 143 7.00 41.03 13.37
CA GLU A 143 6.92 41.51 11.99
C GLU A 143 5.73 40.86 11.25
N LEU A 144 5.49 39.56 11.50
CA LEU A 144 4.36 38.81 10.95
C LEU A 144 3.03 39.30 11.54
N LYS A 145 2.99 39.60 12.85
CA LYS A 145 1.78 40.11 13.52
C LYS A 145 1.46 41.55 13.13
N ALA A 146 2.47 42.36 12.83
CA ALA A 146 2.28 43.67 12.22
C ALA A 146 1.79 43.57 10.75
N LEU A 147 2.25 42.56 10.00
CA LEU A 147 1.84 42.33 8.61
C LEU A 147 0.40 41.82 8.51
N VAL A 148 -0.02 40.93 9.41
CA VAL A 148 -1.39 40.39 9.46
C VAL A 148 -1.90 40.38 10.92
N PRO A 149 -2.44 41.51 11.42
CA PRO A 149 -2.88 41.64 12.81
C PRO A 149 -3.93 40.60 13.23
N GLU A 150 -4.81 40.23 12.31
CA GLU A 150 -5.88 39.26 12.52
C GLU A 150 -5.39 37.79 12.53
N GLY A 151 -4.12 37.55 12.17
CA GLY A 151 -3.53 36.20 12.13
C GLY A 151 -3.68 35.45 13.45
N THR A 152 -4.26 34.25 13.39
CA THR A 152 -4.41 33.33 14.53
C THR A 152 -3.41 32.19 14.44
N ASP A 153 -3.50 31.37 13.39
CA ASP A 153 -2.76 30.11 13.29
C ASP A 153 -1.61 30.26 12.26
N VAL A 154 -0.36 30.03 12.68
CA VAL A 154 0.85 30.20 11.86
C VAL A 154 1.40 28.85 11.41
N TRP A 155 1.61 28.71 10.11
CA TRP A 155 2.13 27.51 9.45
C TRP A 155 3.45 27.86 8.75
N LEU A 156 4.59 27.44 9.33
CA LEU A 156 5.93 27.78 8.84
C LEU A 156 6.45 26.66 7.92
N PHE A 157 6.40 26.87 6.61
CA PHE A 157 6.87 25.91 5.60
C PHE A 157 8.35 26.16 5.32
N HIS A 158 9.23 25.19 5.59
CA HIS A 158 10.69 25.42 5.51
C HIS A 158 11.48 24.26 4.90
N GLY A 159 12.66 24.57 4.35
CA GLY A 159 13.62 23.58 3.87
C GLY A 159 14.28 22.77 5.00
N PRO A 160 14.75 21.53 4.72
CA PRO A 160 15.23 20.58 5.73
C PRO A 160 16.52 20.97 6.46
N HIS A 161 17.19 22.05 6.01
CA HIS A 161 18.40 22.60 6.63
C HIS A 161 18.30 24.09 6.94
N GLN A 162 17.10 24.68 6.81
CA GLN A 162 16.85 26.07 7.20
C GLN A 162 16.52 26.12 8.70
N ALA A 163 17.17 27.02 9.43
CA ALA A 163 16.78 27.34 10.79
C ALA A 163 15.49 28.18 10.76
N VAL A 164 14.49 27.75 11.53
CA VAL A 164 13.22 28.46 11.72
C VAL A 164 13.20 29.00 13.15
N ASP A 165 12.93 30.30 13.31
CA ASP A 165 12.75 30.91 14.63
C ASP A 165 11.32 30.64 15.15
N ALA A 166 11.05 29.36 15.42
CA ALA A 166 9.75 28.95 15.95
C ALA A 166 9.50 29.54 17.34
N SER A 167 10.53 29.64 18.19
CA SER A 167 10.44 30.21 19.53
C SER A 167 9.95 31.67 19.50
N GLY A 168 10.47 32.51 18.60
CA GLY A 168 10.00 33.89 18.43
C GLY A 168 8.55 33.99 17.95
N HIS A 169 8.09 33.05 17.13
CA HIS A 169 6.68 33.00 16.70
C HIS A 169 5.77 32.49 17.83
N GLN A 170 6.20 31.47 18.58
CA GLN A 170 5.45 30.90 19.70
C GLN A 170 5.28 31.88 20.87
N GLN A 171 6.18 32.85 21.04
CA GLN A 171 6.02 33.94 22.01
C GLN A 171 4.91 34.93 21.63
N VAL A 172 4.63 35.11 20.33
CA VAL A 172 3.67 36.10 19.81
C VAL A 172 2.28 35.51 19.58
N TYR A 173 2.20 34.28 19.07
CA TYR A 173 0.95 33.59 18.74
C TYR A 173 0.56 32.51 19.77
N GLY A 174 1.49 32.11 20.65
CA GLY A 174 1.32 30.98 21.55
C GLY A 174 1.79 29.66 20.95
N ALA A 175 2.25 28.74 21.81
CA ALA A 175 2.85 27.48 21.38
C ALA A 175 1.90 26.57 20.57
N GLU A 176 0.60 26.58 20.88
CA GLU A 176 -0.43 25.75 20.22
C GLU A 176 -0.83 26.29 18.83
N GLN A 177 -0.47 27.55 18.49
CA GLN A 177 -0.88 28.21 17.24
C GLN A 177 0.24 28.25 16.19
N VAL A 178 1.43 27.71 16.47
CA VAL A 178 2.58 27.75 15.54
C VAL A 178 3.00 26.33 15.15
N THR A 179 2.70 25.95 13.90
CA THR A 179 3.06 24.65 13.33
C THR A 179 4.24 24.80 12.37
N GLN A 180 5.29 24.00 12.55
CA GLN A 180 6.41 23.90 11.60
C GLN A 180 6.18 22.74 10.63
N ILE A 181 6.35 23.01 9.33
CA ILE A 181 6.16 22.05 8.26
C ILE A 181 7.47 21.94 7.45
N PRO A 182 8.29 20.90 7.69
CA PRO A 182 9.49 20.68 6.88
C PRO A 182 9.13 20.17 5.48
N ARG A 183 9.89 20.62 4.48
CA ARG A 183 9.74 20.21 3.08
C ARG A 183 9.99 18.70 2.92
N THR A 184 9.01 18.01 2.34
CA THR A 184 9.12 16.59 2.02
C THR A 184 9.61 16.41 0.58
N GLY A 185 10.74 15.71 0.41
CA GLY A 185 11.30 15.40 -0.91
C GLY A 185 12.16 16.50 -1.52
N SER A 186 12.42 16.37 -2.82
CA SER A 186 13.31 17.26 -3.58
C SER A 186 12.65 17.75 -4.87
N GLY A 187 12.94 19.00 -5.22
CA GLY A 187 12.36 19.71 -6.35
C GLY A 187 12.43 21.22 -6.09
N ARG A 188 12.49 22.04 -7.14
CA ARG A 188 12.57 23.50 -7.03
C ARG A 188 11.33 24.10 -6.36
N ASN A 189 10.16 23.57 -6.69
CA ASN A 189 8.84 24.03 -6.24
C ASN A 189 8.22 23.05 -5.22
N ALA A 190 9.04 22.20 -4.59
CA ALA A 190 8.54 21.15 -3.70
C ALA A 190 7.89 21.72 -2.42
N LEU A 191 8.32 22.91 -1.99
CA LEU A 191 7.71 23.61 -0.87
C LEU A 191 6.36 24.23 -1.28
N ASP A 192 6.30 24.88 -2.45
CA ASP A 192 5.12 25.54 -3.00
C ASP A 192 3.97 24.55 -3.18
N PHE A 193 4.24 23.36 -3.74
CA PHE A 193 3.23 22.30 -3.86
C PHE A 193 2.77 21.77 -2.51
N GLN A 194 3.64 21.74 -1.50
CA GLN A 194 3.30 21.33 -0.15
C GLN A 194 2.44 22.40 0.53
N LEU A 195 2.77 23.68 0.39
CA LEU A 195 1.97 24.81 0.87
C LEU A 195 0.59 24.82 0.22
N ALA A 196 0.52 24.68 -1.12
CA ALA A 196 -0.73 24.58 -1.87
C ALA A 196 -1.62 23.40 -1.41
N TYR A 197 -1.03 22.23 -1.19
CA TYR A 197 -1.75 21.09 -0.62
C TYR A 197 -2.30 21.41 0.79
N TYR A 198 -1.55 22.13 1.62
CA TYR A 198 -2.02 22.52 2.95
C TYR A 198 -3.13 23.57 2.91
N VAL A 199 -3.12 24.53 1.98
CA VAL A 199 -4.27 25.44 1.76
C VAL A 199 -5.54 24.61 1.52
N GLY A 200 -5.50 23.64 0.61
CA GLY A 200 -6.63 22.73 0.34
C GLY A 200 -6.99 21.81 1.52
N TYR A 201 -6.01 21.36 2.30
CA TYR A 201 -6.22 20.50 3.47
C TYR A 201 -6.94 21.24 4.61
N ILE A 202 -6.58 22.50 4.85
CA ILE A 202 -7.16 23.32 5.93
C ILE A 202 -8.54 23.85 5.48
N SER A 203 -8.68 24.36 4.25
CA SER A 203 -9.97 24.88 3.74
C SER A 203 -11.07 23.81 3.71
N ALA A 204 -10.73 22.56 3.38
CA ALA A 204 -11.67 21.43 3.46
C ALA A 204 -12.14 21.07 4.88
N ARG A 205 -11.50 21.60 5.93
CA ARG A 205 -11.83 21.38 7.35
C ARG A 205 -12.40 22.61 8.04
N GLN A 206 -11.99 23.79 7.60
CA GLN A 206 -12.34 25.09 8.16
C GLN A 206 -12.82 25.99 7.01
N PRO A 207 -14.04 25.76 6.46
CA PRO A 207 -14.54 26.47 5.29
C PRO A 207 -14.72 27.98 5.56
N GLU A 208 -15.08 28.35 6.79
CA GLU A 208 -15.17 29.74 7.27
C GLU A 208 -13.80 30.39 7.58
N GLY A 209 -12.70 29.67 7.37
CA GLY A 209 -11.35 30.15 7.64
C GLY A 209 -10.86 31.13 6.58
N THR A 210 -10.08 32.12 6.99
CA THR A 210 -9.32 32.98 6.08
C THR A 210 -7.90 32.46 5.93
N PHE A 211 -7.39 32.41 4.70
CA PHE A 211 -6.08 31.90 4.34
C PHE A 211 -5.21 33.03 3.81
N VAL A 212 -4.07 33.27 4.46
CA VAL A 212 -3.10 34.29 4.05
C VAL A 212 -1.77 33.61 3.75
N VAL A 213 -1.42 33.53 2.46
CA VAL A 213 -0.10 33.04 2.05
C VAL A 213 0.90 34.18 2.16
N VAL A 214 1.88 34.05 3.05
CA VAL A 214 2.93 35.05 3.25
C VAL A 214 4.13 34.66 2.40
N SER A 215 4.21 35.24 1.20
CA SER A 215 5.29 35.03 0.23
C SER A 215 5.36 36.19 -0.78
N ASN A 216 6.57 36.54 -1.23
CA ASN A 216 6.78 37.47 -2.33
C ASN A 216 6.64 36.82 -3.71
N ASP A 217 6.57 35.48 -3.79
CA ASP A 217 6.32 34.80 -5.06
C ASP A 217 4.85 34.97 -5.51
N GLN A 218 4.65 35.39 -6.76
CA GLN A 218 3.34 35.54 -7.37
C GLN A 218 2.78 34.20 -7.90
N GLY A 219 3.58 33.13 -7.93
CA GLY A 219 3.16 31.79 -8.36
C GLY A 219 1.99 31.19 -7.58
N TYR A 220 1.69 31.70 -6.38
CA TYR A 220 0.53 31.30 -5.59
C TYR A 220 -0.78 31.96 -6.04
N GLU A 221 -0.77 33.07 -6.79
CA GLU A 221 -2.00 33.82 -7.09
C GLU A 221 -3.03 33.03 -7.90
N PRO A 222 -2.69 32.25 -8.95
CA PRO A 222 -3.69 31.45 -9.67
C PRO A 222 -4.43 30.43 -8.79
N MET A 223 -3.76 29.91 -7.75
CA MET A 223 -4.39 29.03 -6.76
C MET A 223 -5.32 29.82 -5.82
N LEU A 224 -4.91 31.01 -5.39
CA LEU A 224 -5.69 31.85 -4.47
C LEU A 224 -6.89 32.51 -5.17
N GLU A 225 -6.76 32.86 -6.44
CA GLU A 225 -7.87 33.25 -7.32
C GLU A 225 -8.90 32.13 -7.42
N HIS A 226 -8.47 30.91 -7.76
CA HIS A 226 -9.38 29.78 -7.84
C HIS A 226 -10.02 29.41 -6.48
N ALA A 227 -9.28 29.54 -5.37
CA ALA A 227 -9.85 29.38 -4.04
C ALA A 227 -10.95 30.41 -3.74
N ARG A 228 -10.79 31.67 -4.18
CA ARG A 228 -11.81 32.72 -4.08
C ARG A 228 -13.02 32.44 -4.99
N GLU A 229 -12.84 31.92 -6.19
CA GLU A 229 -13.94 31.47 -7.07
C GLU A 229 -14.80 30.37 -6.41
N LEU A 230 -14.17 29.50 -5.62
CA LEU A 230 -14.83 28.44 -4.86
C LEU A 230 -15.47 28.94 -3.54
N GLY A 231 -15.39 30.25 -3.24
CA GLY A 231 -15.99 30.88 -2.07
C GLY A 231 -15.12 30.94 -0.82
N PHE A 232 -13.84 30.56 -0.88
CA PHE A 232 -12.93 30.67 0.27
C PHE A 232 -12.30 32.06 0.37
N HIS A 233 -12.11 32.55 1.60
CA HIS A 233 -11.38 33.78 1.86
C HIS A 233 -9.87 33.53 1.77
N ALA A 234 -9.26 33.79 0.61
CA ALA A 234 -7.85 33.50 0.35
C ALA A 234 -7.11 34.69 -0.31
N GLN A 235 -5.96 35.06 0.26
CA GLN A 235 -5.12 36.16 -0.23
C GLN A 235 -3.62 35.89 -0.04
N ARG A 236 -2.77 36.64 -0.76
CA ARG A 236 -1.32 36.64 -0.58
C ARG A 236 -0.85 37.96 0.02
N CYS A 237 0.06 37.89 0.99
CA CYS A 237 0.75 39.04 1.54
C CYS A 237 2.25 38.94 1.25
N GLY A 238 2.81 39.95 0.57
CA GLY A 238 4.27 40.07 0.43
C GLY A 238 4.91 40.58 1.72
N PHE A 239 6.16 40.21 1.97
CA PHE A 239 6.94 40.71 3.10
C PHE A 239 8.21 41.41 2.62
N ARG A 240 8.37 42.67 3.00
CA ARG A 240 9.62 43.42 2.86
C ARG A 240 10.04 43.98 4.22
N ARG A 241 11.22 43.57 4.69
CA ARG A 241 11.86 44.20 5.86
C ARG A 241 12.29 45.61 5.47
N MET A 242 11.72 46.64 6.11
CA MET A 242 12.20 48.00 5.93
C MET A 242 13.60 48.15 6.51
N PRO A 243 14.52 48.90 5.87
CA PRO A 243 15.80 49.21 6.47
C PRO A 243 15.58 50.01 7.76
N THR A 244 16.07 49.49 8.89
CA THR A 244 16.14 50.27 10.13
C THR A 244 16.94 51.55 9.85
N PRO A 245 16.45 52.75 10.24
CA PRO A 245 17.27 53.95 10.17
C PRO A 245 18.58 53.71 10.95
N PRO A 246 19.75 54.08 10.40
CA PRO A 246 21.00 53.92 11.13
C PRO A 246 20.91 54.67 12.46
N ALA A 247 21.23 53.99 13.56
CA ALA A 247 21.25 54.60 14.88
C ALA A 247 22.17 55.82 14.88
N ALA A 248 21.75 56.89 15.56
CA ALA A 248 22.46 58.15 15.59
C ALA A 248 23.92 57.95 16.07
N PRO A 249 24.90 58.66 15.49
CA PRO A 249 26.31 58.45 15.80
C PRO A 249 26.62 58.80 17.27
N PRO A 250 27.38 57.97 18.00
CA PRO A 250 27.83 58.32 19.35
C PRO A 250 28.78 59.52 19.31
N ALA A 251 28.62 60.43 20.26
CA ALA A 251 29.36 61.69 20.29
C ALA A 251 30.87 61.50 20.63
N LEU A 252 31.71 62.06 19.76
CA LEU A 252 33.04 62.64 20.00
C LEU A 252 33.86 62.15 21.21
N LYS A 253 34.94 61.39 20.93
CA LYS A 253 36.21 61.49 21.66
C LYS A 253 37.42 61.46 20.72
N SER A 254 38.08 62.61 20.61
CA SER A 254 39.52 62.90 20.47
C SER A 254 40.41 62.18 19.43
N ALA A 255 41.27 62.99 18.79
CA ALA A 255 42.17 62.65 17.69
C ALA A 255 43.52 61.99 18.12
N PRO A 256 44.38 61.52 17.18
CA PRO A 256 45.35 60.45 17.43
C PRO A 256 46.84 60.84 17.42
N LEU A 257 47.66 59.92 17.93
CA LEU A 257 49.12 59.76 17.78
C LEU A 257 49.39 58.23 17.86
N LEU A 258 50.34 57.55 17.18
CA LEU A 258 51.47 57.95 16.31
C LEU A 258 51.55 57.01 15.05
N GLN A 259 52.75 56.79 14.49
CA GLN A 259 53.09 55.93 13.33
C GLN A 259 54.23 54.94 13.74
N PRO A 260 54.95 54.15 12.86
CA PRO A 260 54.84 53.92 11.41
C PRO A 260 55.10 52.45 10.89
N LYS A 261 55.18 52.29 9.55
CA LYS A 261 55.72 51.18 8.72
C LYS A 261 57.10 51.60 8.10
N PRO A 262 57.79 50.92 7.13
CA PRO A 262 57.54 49.74 6.28
C PRO A 262 58.62 48.63 6.56
N PRO A 263 59.46 48.06 5.65
CA PRO A 263 59.37 47.60 4.22
C PRO A 263 59.68 46.06 4.04
N SER A 264 59.38 45.31 2.97
CA SER A 264 59.23 45.46 1.50
C SER A 264 60.45 45.01 0.65
N ALA A 265 60.28 43.95 -0.18
CA ALA A 265 61.02 43.57 -1.42
C ALA A 265 60.57 42.15 -1.88
N ALA A 266 60.56 41.70 -3.15
CA ALA A 266 60.64 42.32 -4.49
C ALA A 266 60.09 41.33 -5.58
N SER A 267 59.91 41.80 -6.83
CA SER A 267 59.46 41.05 -8.05
C SER A 267 60.64 40.33 -8.77
N PRO A 268 60.61 39.86 -10.05
CA PRO A 268 59.56 39.69 -11.12
C PRO A 268 59.60 38.24 -11.73
N ALA A 269 59.37 37.94 -13.02
CA ALA A 269 58.18 37.91 -13.91
C ALA A 269 58.58 37.25 -15.27
N VAL A 270 57.62 36.66 -16.01
CA VAL A 270 57.60 36.30 -17.47
C VAL A 270 58.44 35.11 -18.03
N GLU A 271 57.75 34.13 -18.68
CA GLU A 271 57.96 33.52 -20.04
C GLU A 271 57.33 32.10 -20.16
N VAL A 272 56.99 31.50 -21.33
CA VAL A 272 56.26 31.95 -22.56
C VAL A 272 55.93 30.71 -23.47
N THR A 273 54.73 30.64 -24.08
CA THR A 273 54.27 29.62 -25.11
C THR A 273 54.17 28.12 -24.66
N VAL A 274 53.47 27.15 -25.29
CA VAL A 274 52.80 26.98 -26.62
C VAL A 274 51.41 26.30 -26.49
N ARG A 275 50.56 26.48 -27.53
CA ARG A 275 49.26 25.82 -27.81
C ARG A 275 49.30 24.27 -27.80
N THR A 276 48.17 23.63 -27.47
CA THR A 276 47.55 22.55 -28.30
C THR A 276 46.08 22.35 -27.94
N THR A 277 45.29 21.84 -28.90
CA THR A 277 43.83 21.65 -28.79
C THR A 277 43.44 20.17 -28.81
N SER A 278 42.26 19.85 -28.27
CA SER A 278 41.50 18.58 -28.44
C SER A 278 42.10 17.33 -27.73
N LYS A 279 41.37 16.25 -27.41
CA LYS A 279 39.94 15.95 -27.17
C LYS A 279 39.87 14.46 -26.74
N ALA A 280 38.84 14.08 -25.95
CA ALA A 280 38.44 12.71 -25.53
C ALA A 280 38.90 12.27 -24.12
N ALA A 281 38.22 11.35 -23.43
CA ALA A 281 36.79 10.97 -23.41
C ALA A 281 36.54 10.03 -22.21
N ALA A 282 35.44 10.23 -21.46
CA ALA A 282 34.87 9.21 -20.59
C ALA A 282 33.36 9.50 -20.38
N GLN A 283 32.53 8.48 -20.58
CA GLN A 283 31.08 8.53 -20.30
C GLN A 283 30.78 7.82 -18.94
N PRO A 284 29.54 7.40 -18.59
CA PRO A 284 28.83 8.04 -17.48
C PRO A 284 28.48 7.06 -16.34
N SER A 285 27.93 7.57 -15.23
CA SER A 285 27.19 6.72 -14.29
C SER A 285 25.95 7.40 -13.71
N LEU A 286 24.81 6.78 -13.98
CA LEU A 286 23.51 7.02 -13.35
C LEU A 286 23.42 6.15 -12.09
N ALA A 287 22.94 6.69 -10.97
CA ALA A 287 22.20 5.89 -9.98
C ALA A 287 21.30 6.75 -9.07
N LYS A 288 20.01 6.44 -9.06
CA LYS A 288 19.05 6.88 -8.02
C LYS A 288 19.45 6.29 -6.67
N VAL A 289 19.40 7.09 -5.60
CA VAL A 289 19.39 6.56 -4.23
C VAL A 289 17.96 6.14 -3.89
N ALA A 290 17.76 4.84 -3.65
CA ALA A 290 16.50 4.26 -3.19
C ALA A 290 16.37 4.39 -1.66
N PRO A 291 15.15 4.30 -1.09
CA PRO A 291 14.99 4.29 0.37
C PRO A 291 15.72 3.09 1.00
N THR A 292 16.36 3.33 2.15
CA THR A 292 17.17 2.35 2.91
C THR A 292 16.33 1.18 3.41
N ARG A 293 16.25 0.13 2.60
CA ARG A 293 15.47 -1.08 2.87
C ARG A 293 16.23 -2.00 3.82
N THR A 294 15.81 -2.04 5.09
CA THR A 294 16.52 -2.78 6.14
C THR A 294 16.43 -4.31 6.05
N GLN A 295 15.59 -4.87 5.19
CA GLN A 295 15.38 -6.32 5.04
C GLN A 295 15.41 -6.77 3.57
N ALA A 296 16.04 -7.92 3.32
CA ALA A 296 16.02 -8.58 2.01
C ALA A 296 14.65 -9.20 1.73
N THR A 297 14.10 -8.95 0.54
CA THR A 297 12.77 -9.42 0.14
C THR A 297 12.74 -10.89 -0.25
N ARG A 298 11.52 -11.44 -0.41
CA ARG A 298 11.32 -12.78 -0.99
C ARG A 298 11.94 -12.91 -2.40
N ALA A 299 11.89 -11.86 -3.22
CA ALA A 299 12.48 -11.85 -4.56
C ALA A 299 14.02 -11.82 -4.48
N ASP A 300 14.58 -10.94 -3.62
CA ASP A 300 16.02 -10.86 -3.36
C ASP A 300 16.54 -12.25 -2.91
N MET A 301 15.86 -12.88 -1.95
CA MET A 301 16.23 -14.20 -1.45
C MET A 301 16.14 -15.31 -2.51
N GLN A 302 15.18 -15.25 -3.44
CA GLN A 302 15.12 -16.20 -4.56
C GLN A 302 16.30 -16.03 -5.53
N GLN A 303 16.66 -14.78 -5.84
CA GLN A 303 17.81 -14.48 -6.69
C GLN A 303 19.13 -14.89 -6.03
N LEU A 304 19.33 -14.55 -4.74
CA LEU A 304 20.52 -14.95 -3.96
C LEU A 304 20.70 -16.46 -3.89
N LEU A 305 19.60 -17.22 -3.73
CA LEU A 305 19.65 -18.69 -3.70
C LEU A 305 20.06 -19.26 -5.06
N ALA A 306 19.48 -18.75 -6.16
CA ALA A 306 19.83 -19.17 -7.52
C ALA A 306 21.29 -18.83 -7.88
N GLN A 307 21.78 -17.66 -7.48
CA GLN A 307 23.18 -17.26 -7.66
C GLN A 307 24.12 -18.15 -6.83
N LEU A 308 23.76 -18.48 -5.58
CA LEU A 308 24.54 -19.37 -4.73
C LEU A 308 24.57 -20.82 -5.23
N ASP A 309 23.47 -21.33 -5.79
CA ASP A 309 23.44 -22.64 -6.46
C ASP A 309 24.27 -22.66 -7.75
N GLY A 310 24.32 -21.55 -8.48
CA GLY A 310 25.12 -21.39 -9.70
C GLY A 310 26.64 -21.26 -9.48
N LEU A 311 27.10 -20.97 -8.26
CA LEU A 311 28.54 -20.87 -7.96
C LEU A 311 29.19 -22.26 -7.87
N ALA A 312 30.23 -22.46 -8.69
CA ALA A 312 31.12 -23.60 -8.58
C ALA A 312 31.87 -23.57 -7.23
N SER A 313 32.17 -24.75 -6.66
CA SER A 313 32.84 -24.88 -5.35
C SER A 313 34.05 -23.97 -5.12
N PRO A 314 35.02 -23.79 -6.05
CA PRO A 314 36.17 -22.90 -5.82
C PRO A 314 35.82 -21.40 -5.82
N GLN A 315 34.63 -21.01 -6.26
CA GLN A 315 34.16 -19.61 -6.26
C GLN A 315 33.36 -19.24 -5.00
N ARG A 316 33.14 -20.19 -4.08
CA ARG A 316 32.36 -19.97 -2.86
C ARG A 316 33.26 -19.43 -1.73
N PRO A 317 33.00 -18.24 -1.17
CA PRO A 317 33.84 -17.67 -0.12
C PRO A 317 33.94 -18.56 1.12
N ALA A 318 35.15 -18.88 1.56
CA ALA A 318 35.41 -19.64 2.78
C ALA A 318 35.41 -18.78 4.06
N GLN A 319 35.44 -17.45 3.92
CA GLN A 319 35.44 -16.47 5.01
C GLN A 319 34.14 -15.65 5.03
N LYS A 320 33.72 -15.23 6.23
CA LYS A 320 32.44 -14.54 6.45
C LYS A 320 32.45 -13.15 5.82
N ASP A 321 33.53 -12.39 5.96
CA ASP A 321 33.62 -11.05 5.38
C ASP A 321 33.61 -11.09 3.84
N ALA A 322 34.28 -12.08 3.24
CA ALA A 322 34.22 -12.29 1.79
C ALA A 322 32.81 -12.70 1.31
N LEU A 323 32.05 -13.47 2.11
CA LEU A 323 30.63 -13.74 1.83
C LEU A 323 29.77 -12.47 1.98
N LEU A 324 30.02 -11.64 2.99
CA LEU A 324 29.27 -10.38 3.18
C LEU A 324 29.50 -9.38 2.03
N VAL A 325 30.73 -9.29 1.50
CA VAL A 325 31.05 -8.50 0.30
C VAL A 325 30.35 -9.06 -0.94
N LEU A 326 30.27 -10.38 -1.09
CA LEU A 326 29.54 -11.02 -2.19
C LEU A 326 28.03 -10.74 -2.10
N LEU A 327 27.43 -10.88 -0.91
CA LEU A 327 26.01 -10.57 -0.66
C LEU A 327 25.71 -9.08 -0.85
N GLN A 328 26.62 -8.19 -0.47
CA GLN A 328 26.53 -6.75 -0.74
C GLN A 328 26.41 -6.47 -2.24
N SER A 329 27.33 -7.04 -3.03
CA SER A 329 27.38 -6.90 -4.50
C SER A 329 26.07 -7.36 -5.13
N TRP A 330 25.56 -8.53 -4.72
CA TRP A 330 24.31 -9.09 -5.24
C TRP A 330 23.04 -8.34 -4.82
N LEU A 331 23.04 -7.68 -3.66
CA LEU A 331 21.92 -6.87 -3.17
C LEU A 331 21.96 -5.40 -3.64
N GLY A 332 23.07 -4.94 -4.20
CA GLY A 332 23.30 -3.55 -4.59
C GLY A 332 23.48 -2.59 -3.40
N GLU A 333 24.00 -3.09 -2.28
CA GLU A 333 24.08 -2.33 -1.03
C GLU A 333 25.38 -1.50 -0.93
N PRO A 334 25.35 -0.31 -0.30
CA PRO A 334 26.55 0.53 -0.15
C PRO A 334 27.55 0.00 0.90
N SER A 335 27.19 -1.02 1.69
CA SER A 335 28.08 -1.61 2.69
C SER A 335 27.80 -3.10 2.95
N ALA A 336 28.87 -3.89 3.11
CA ALA A 336 28.82 -5.29 3.55
C ALA A 336 28.18 -5.47 4.93
N ARG A 337 28.17 -4.41 5.76
CA ARG A 337 27.54 -4.40 7.09
C ARG A 337 26.14 -3.77 7.11
N SER A 338 25.47 -3.65 5.95
CA SER A 338 24.10 -3.14 5.92
C SER A 338 23.12 -4.09 6.65
N PRO A 339 22.02 -3.57 7.23
CA PRO A 339 20.99 -4.41 7.85
C PRO A 339 20.41 -5.43 6.88
N ARG A 340 20.32 -5.08 5.59
CA ARG A 340 19.80 -5.93 4.51
C ARG A 340 20.72 -7.11 4.22
N THR A 341 22.03 -6.87 4.14
CA THR A 341 23.06 -7.91 3.96
C THR A 341 23.09 -8.86 5.15
N SER A 342 22.96 -8.33 6.37
CA SER A 342 22.88 -9.11 7.60
C SER A 342 21.62 -9.99 7.65
N HIS A 343 20.47 -9.43 7.25
CA HIS A 343 19.20 -10.17 7.13
C HIS A 343 19.29 -11.28 6.08
N ALA A 344 19.91 -11.02 4.93
CA ALA A 344 20.12 -12.03 3.88
C ALA A 344 20.98 -13.20 4.36
N LEU A 345 22.08 -12.93 5.08
CA LEU A 345 22.93 -13.97 5.65
C LEU A 345 22.14 -14.86 6.64
N ALA A 346 21.39 -14.25 7.57
CA ALA A 346 20.55 -14.98 8.51
C ALA A 346 19.50 -15.86 7.79
N GLN A 347 18.92 -15.37 6.71
CA GLN A 347 17.95 -16.11 5.87
C GLN A 347 18.57 -17.27 5.06
N LEU A 348 19.86 -17.20 4.72
CA LEU A 348 20.61 -18.32 4.12
C LEU A 348 20.99 -19.38 5.17
N GLN A 349 21.36 -18.95 6.38
CA GLN A 349 21.63 -19.84 7.51
C GLN A 349 20.37 -20.58 7.97
N ALA A 350 19.23 -19.90 8.09
CA ALA A 350 17.95 -20.51 8.43
C ALA A 350 17.50 -21.59 7.42
N ARG A 351 17.87 -21.43 6.13
CA ARG A 351 17.63 -22.42 5.07
C ARG A 351 18.69 -23.52 4.99
N LYS A 352 19.68 -23.55 5.90
CA LYS A 352 20.83 -24.47 5.89
C LYS A 352 21.64 -24.44 4.57
N ARG A 353 21.64 -23.30 3.88
CA ARG A 353 22.35 -23.10 2.60
C ARG A 353 23.77 -22.58 2.80
N VAL A 354 24.01 -21.96 3.95
CA VAL A 354 25.31 -21.50 4.45
C VAL A 354 25.37 -21.82 5.93
N VAL A 355 26.52 -22.28 6.43
CA VAL A 355 26.81 -22.40 7.85
C VAL A 355 28.04 -21.56 8.14
N VAL A 356 27.98 -20.72 9.18
CA VAL A 356 29.08 -19.84 9.60
C VAL A 356 29.49 -20.24 11.02
N LYS A 357 30.77 -20.54 11.22
CA LYS A 357 31.37 -20.86 12.52
C LYS A 357 32.56 -19.93 12.76
N GLY A 358 32.38 -18.92 13.61
CA GLY A 358 33.34 -17.83 13.74
C GLY A 358 33.41 -17.04 12.42
N ASP A 359 34.60 -17.01 11.80
CA ASP A 359 34.80 -16.44 10.46
C ASP A 359 34.72 -17.51 9.33
N ALA A 360 34.78 -18.80 9.65
CA ALA A 360 34.74 -19.85 8.64
C ALA A 360 33.33 -20.10 8.10
N VAL A 361 33.22 -20.28 6.79
CA VAL A 361 31.95 -20.48 6.05
C VAL A 361 31.97 -21.84 5.34
N SER A 362 30.89 -22.61 5.47
CA SER A 362 30.68 -23.85 4.72
C SER A 362 29.29 -23.92 4.07
N TYR A 363 29.20 -24.70 3.00
CA TYR A 363 28.03 -24.80 2.13
C TYR A 363 27.55 -26.25 2.07
N PRO A 364 26.48 -26.62 2.81
CA PRO A 364 25.95 -27.98 2.76
C PRO A 364 25.47 -28.33 1.35
N PRO A 365 25.69 -29.57 0.87
CA PRO A 365 25.16 -30.02 -0.40
C PRO A 365 23.62 -30.00 -0.37
N VAL A 366 23.01 -29.46 -1.41
CA VAL A 366 21.55 -29.46 -1.56
C VAL A 366 21.12 -30.89 -1.90
N VAL A 367 20.56 -31.60 -0.92
CA VAL A 367 19.93 -32.90 -1.16
C VAL A 367 18.69 -32.68 -2.02
N ALA A 368 18.78 -33.02 -3.30
CA ALA A 368 17.63 -33.01 -4.19
C ALA A 368 16.60 -34.05 -3.70
N ALA A 369 15.38 -33.60 -3.40
CA ALA A 369 14.28 -34.50 -3.10
C ALA A 369 13.93 -35.30 -4.36
N GLN A 370 14.24 -36.60 -4.36
CA GLN A 370 13.90 -37.49 -5.47
C GLN A 370 12.37 -37.68 -5.56
N PRO A 371 11.81 -37.83 -6.77
CA PRO A 371 10.39 -38.10 -6.94
C PRO A 371 10.05 -39.50 -6.42
N VAL A 372 9.04 -39.60 -5.56
CA VAL A 372 8.58 -40.89 -5.04
C VAL A 372 7.91 -41.69 -6.16
N ALA A 373 8.62 -42.69 -6.68
CA ALA A 373 8.08 -43.64 -7.64
C ALA A 373 7.04 -44.54 -6.94
N LYS A 374 5.91 -44.77 -7.63
CA LYS A 374 4.98 -45.84 -7.27
C LYS A 374 5.69 -47.18 -7.43
N ASN A 375 5.57 -48.08 -6.45
CA ASN A 375 5.38 -49.49 -6.80
C ASN A 375 4.60 -50.26 -5.75
N SER A 376 3.89 -51.27 -6.26
CA SER A 376 2.87 -52.04 -5.56
C SER A 376 3.37 -53.41 -5.09
N ALA A 377 2.73 -53.91 -4.04
CA ALA A 377 2.52 -55.33 -3.72
C ALA A 377 3.73 -56.21 -3.35
N ALA A 378 3.71 -56.72 -2.11
CA ALA A 378 4.17 -58.06 -1.78
C ALA A 378 3.19 -58.72 -0.78
N LYS A 379 2.75 -59.94 -1.12
CA LYS A 379 2.11 -60.91 -0.20
C LYS A 379 3.23 -61.50 0.72
N THR A 380 3.03 -62.30 1.77
CA THR A 380 1.89 -63.14 2.23
C THR A 380 2.05 -63.46 3.74
N ALA A 381 1.00 -63.98 4.38
CA ALA A 381 0.96 -64.57 5.74
C ALA A 381 1.67 -65.97 5.79
N PRO A 382 1.62 -66.84 6.85
CA PRO A 382 0.64 -66.91 7.95
C PRO A 382 1.06 -67.46 9.35
N SER A 383 0.09 -67.44 10.29
CA SER A 383 -0.12 -68.41 11.40
C SER A 383 0.86 -68.37 12.59
N LYS A 384 0.57 -68.85 13.82
CA LYS A 384 -0.63 -69.40 14.50
C LYS A 384 -0.38 -69.38 16.03
N THR A 385 -1.44 -69.55 16.86
CA THR A 385 -1.42 -69.92 18.31
C THR A 385 -0.66 -69.01 19.30
N GLY A 386 -1.09 -68.79 20.56
CA GLY A 386 -2.28 -69.21 21.29
C GLY A 386 -1.96 -69.71 22.71
N THR A 387 -2.32 -68.94 23.75
CA THR A 387 -2.51 -69.27 25.20
C THR A 387 -2.31 -67.99 26.05
N ALA A 388 -2.72 -67.87 27.33
CA ALA A 388 -4.03 -68.10 27.96
C ALA A 388 -3.97 -67.66 29.45
N LYS A 389 -4.87 -66.78 29.94
CA LYS A 389 -5.34 -66.81 31.34
C LYS A 389 -6.64 -66.04 31.62
N LYS A 390 -7.48 -66.66 32.47
CA LYS A 390 -8.76 -66.25 33.09
C LYS A 390 -8.66 -64.91 33.87
N ALA A 391 -9.71 -64.23 34.34
CA ALA A 391 -11.16 -64.49 34.49
C ALA A 391 -11.94 -63.13 34.45
N SER A 392 -13.26 -62.94 34.63
CA SER A 392 -14.44 -63.76 35.02
C SER A 392 -15.75 -62.96 34.81
N ALA A 393 -16.86 -63.61 34.39
CA ALA A 393 -18.30 -63.24 34.57
C ALA A 393 -18.78 -61.81 34.13
N SER A 394 -20.01 -61.48 33.72
CA SER A 394 -21.31 -62.13 33.40
C SER A 394 -22.21 -61.02 32.77
N LYS A 395 -23.37 -61.20 32.10
CA LYS A 395 -24.17 -62.33 31.58
C LYS A 395 -25.15 -61.72 30.53
N ALA A 396 -25.58 -62.47 29.51
CA ALA A 396 -26.53 -62.04 28.44
C ALA A 396 -27.87 -62.85 28.53
N PRO A 397 -28.78 -62.92 27.53
CA PRO A 397 -29.07 -62.09 26.32
C PRO A 397 -30.61 -61.82 26.08
N ALA A 398 -30.99 -61.17 24.96
CA ALA A 398 -32.17 -61.42 24.08
C ALA A 398 -32.38 -60.22 23.11
N GLN A 399 -32.15 -60.30 21.80
CA GLN A 399 -32.90 -60.94 20.68
C GLN A 399 -33.84 -60.00 19.90
N LEU A 400 -33.67 -60.00 18.57
CA LEU A 400 -34.49 -59.32 17.54
C LEU A 400 -35.80 -60.10 17.28
N PRO A 401 -36.81 -59.50 16.61
CA PRO A 401 -36.91 -59.73 15.15
C PRO A 401 -37.47 -58.55 14.30
N VAL A 402 -37.24 -58.63 12.99
CA VAL A 402 -37.82 -57.78 11.93
C VAL A 402 -38.69 -58.64 11.01
N PRO A 403 -39.87 -58.14 10.57
CA PRO A 403 -40.33 -58.34 9.18
C PRO A 403 -41.05 -57.10 8.60
N LYS A 404 -41.36 -56.91 7.31
CA LYS A 404 -40.92 -57.49 6.01
C LYS A 404 -41.42 -56.54 4.88
N LYS A 405 -40.68 -56.52 3.75
CA LYS A 405 -41.10 -56.27 2.34
C LYS A 405 -42.36 -55.44 2.01
N SER A 406 -42.22 -54.50 1.06
CA SER A 406 -42.69 -54.66 -0.35
C SER A 406 -42.23 -53.51 -1.26
N ALA A 407 -42.16 -53.75 -2.56
CA ALA A 407 -41.74 -52.77 -3.58
C ALA A 407 -42.62 -52.89 -4.83
N VAL A 408 -43.06 -51.76 -5.43
CA VAL A 408 -43.53 -51.66 -6.82
C VAL A 408 -43.23 -50.24 -7.38
N SER A 409 -42.63 -50.25 -8.58
CA SER A 409 -42.59 -49.31 -9.71
C SER A 409 -43.00 -47.82 -9.63
N ALA A 410 -42.23 -46.98 -10.34
CA ALA A 410 -42.59 -45.63 -10.79
C ALA A 410 -43.50 -45.63 -12.03
N PRO A 411 -44.11 -44.49 -12.41
CA PRO A 411 -43.51 -43.72 -13.52
C PRO A 411 -43.61 -42.18 -13.45
N SER A 412 -42.73 -41.53 -14.23
CA SER A 412 -42.88 -40.22 -14.90
C SER A 412 -43.03 -38.88 -14.12
N LYS A 413 -42.14 -37.94 -14.49
CA LYS A 413 -42.02 -36.51 -14.16
C LYS A 413 -43.28 -35.65 -14.48
N PRO A 414 -43.48 -34.43 -13.90
CA PRO A 414 -42.44 -33.40 -13.77
C PRO A 414 -42.26 -32.77 -12.37
N SER A 415 -41.01 -32.74 -11.92
CA SER A 415 -40.59 -32.01 -10.71
C SER A 415 -39.81 -30.75 -11.10
N VAL A 416 -40.34 -29.58 -10.71
CA VAL A 416 -39.60 -28.31 -10.71
C VAL A 416 -38.57 -28.37 -9.56
N PRO A 417 -37.27 -28.08 -9.80
CA PRO A 417 -36.27 -28.15 -8.74
C PRO A 417 -36.16 -26.83 -7.98
N ALA A 418 -36.34 -26.88 -6.66
CA ALA A 418 -35.88 -25.83 -5.76
C ALA A 418 -34.44 -26.15 -5.27
N VAL A 419 -33.57 -25.13 -5.36
CA VAL A 419 -32.35 -24.89 -4.56
C VAL A 419 -31.35 -26.04 -4.35
N GLY A 420 -30.16 -25.90 -4.96
CA GLY A 420 -28.99 -26.76 -4.70
C GLY A 420 -27.67 -25.97 -4.67
N LYS A 421 -27.32 -25.48 -3.47
CA LYS A 421 -25.98 -25.11 -2.96
C LYS A 421 -24.87 -24.79 -3.98
N THR A 422 -24.46 -23.52 -4.02
CA THR A 422 -23.19 -23.06 -4.61
C THR A 422 -22.00 -23.79 -4.00
N ALA A 423 -21.37 -24.67 -4.78
CA ALA A 423 -20.07 -25.24 -4.45
C ALA A 423 -18.97 -24.16 -4.47
N ALA A 424 -17.96 -24.33 -3.63
CA ALA A 424 -16.81 -23.43 -3.59
C ALA A 424 -16.15 -23.31 -4.97
N LYS A 425 -15.95 -22.07 -5.44
CA LYS A 425 -15.13 -21.79 -6.62
C LYS A 425 -13.65 -21.92 -6.26
N THR A 426 -13.16 -23.16 -6.21
CA THR A 426 -11.82 -23.44 -6.71
C THR A 426 -11.69 -22.78 -8.08
N ALA A 427 -10.66 -21.98 -8.31
CA ALA A 427 -10.49 -21.25 -9.57
C ALA A 427 -10.33 -22.26 -10.72
N GLN A 428 -11.42 -22.56 -11.42
CA GLN A 428 -11.42 -23.49 -12.55
C GLN A 428 -10.48 -22.95 -13.64
N PRO A 429 -9.67 -23.82 -14.29
CA PRO A 429 -8.81 -23.41 -15.39
C PRO A 429 -9.66 -22.76 -16.49
N PRO A 430 -9.14 -21.72 -17.17
CA PRO A 430 -9.93 -20.92 -18.09
C PRO A 430 -10.48 -21.79 -19.22
N THR A 431 -11.79 -21.70 -19.45
CA THR A 431 -12.46 -22.46 -20.52
C THR A 431 -11.99 -21.98 -21.88
N ALA A 432 -11.99 -22.87 -22.88
CA ALA A 432 -11.59 -22.53 -24.24
C ALA A 432 -12.40 -21.34 -24.81
N ALA A 433 -13.68 -21.19 -24.43
CA ALA A 433 -14.51 -20.05 -24.83
C ALA A 433 -14.06 -18.71 -24.19
N GLN A 434 -13.53 -18.72 -22.97
CA GLN A 434 -12.97 -17.53 -22.32
C GLN A 434 -11.63 -17.14 -22.94
N VAL A 435 -10.75 -18.12 -23.20
CA VAL A 435 -9.47 -17.89 -23.89
C VAL A 435 -9.70 -17.37 -25.31
N ALA A 436 -10.66 -17.94 -26.06
CA ALA A 436 -11.03 -17.46 -27.39
C ALA A 436 -11.46 -15.98 -27.42
N ARG A 437 -12.27 -15.54 -26.44
CA ARG A 437 -12.66 -14.11 -26.31
C ARG A 437 -11.48 -13.20 -26.03
N ALA A 438 -10.57 -13.61 -25.14
CA ALA A 438 -9.36 -12.84 -24.83
C ALA A 438 -8.41 -12.75 -26.04
N VAL A 439 -8.26 -13.84 -26.78
CA VAL A 439 -7.49 -13.90 -28.04
C VAL A 439 -8.09 -12.98 -29.09
N LEU A 440 -9.41 -12.96 -29.29
CA LEU A 440 -10.07 -12.06 -30.25
C LEU A 440 -9.89 -10.58 -29.88
N ALA A 441 -10.13 -10.22 -28.61
CA ALA A 441 -9.91 -8.85 -28.13
C ALA A 441 -8.44 -8.40 -28.25
N SER A 442 -7.48 -9.33 -28.14
CA SER A 442 -6.07 -9.07 -28.42
C SER A 442 -5.81 -8.87 -29.93
N LEU A 443 -6.34 -9.76 -30.79
CA LEU A 443 -6.16 -9.73 -32.23
C LEU A 443 -6.84 -8.53 -32.92
N GLN A 444 -7.91 -7.98 -32.33
CA GLN A 444 -8.56 -6.75 -32.80
C GLN A 444 -7.70 -5.50 -32.53
N LYS A 445 -6.87 -5.51 -31.48
CA LYS A 445 -5.96 -4.40 -31.13
C LYS A 445 -4.64 -4.42 -31.90
N MET A 446 -4.37 -5.47 -32.69
CA MET A 446 -3.11 -5.65 -33.42
C MET A 446 -3.26 -5.19 -34.88
N THR A 447 -2.76 -3.99 -35.18
CA THR A 447 -2.78 -3.42 -36.54
C THR A 447 -1.59 -3.89 -37.40
N ALA A 448 -0.37 -3.88 -36.86
CA ALA A 448 0.85 -4.24 -37.60
C ALA A 448 1.28 -5.72 -37.44
N ASN A 449 1.29 -6.24 -36.21
CA ASN A 449 1.94 -7.52 -35.87
C ASN A 449 1.00 -8.74 -35.82
N LYS A 450 -0.14 -8.68 -36.53
CA LYS A 450 -1.16 -9.75 -36.46
C LYS A 450 -0.62 -11.07 -37.07
N PRO A 451 -0.68 -12.22 -36.37
CA PRO A 451 -0.07 -13.46 -36.87
C PRO A 451 -0.70 -13.94 -38.18
N ARG A 452 0.07 -14.03 -39.26
CA ARG A 452 -0.41 -14.52 -40.59
C ARG A 452 -0.20 -16.02 -40.80
N GLN A 453 0.39 -16.71 -39.84
CA GLN A 453 0.78 -18.11 -39.90
C GLN A 453 0.21 -18.85 -38.69
N ARG A 454 -0.30 -20.08 -38.90
CA ARG A 454 -0.98 -20.92 -37.90
C ARG A 454 -0.11 -21.18 -36.67
N THR A 455 1.18 -21.41 -36.88
CA THR A 455 2.17 -21.61 -35.80
C THR A 455 2.36 -20.36 -34.93
N GLY A 456 2.31 -19.17 -35.53
CA GLY A 456 2.35 -17.89 -34.81
C GLY A 456 1.08 -17.64 -34.01
N LEU A 457 -0.09 -17.93 -34.59
CA LEU A 457 -1.37 -17.80 -33.88
C LEU A 457 -1.47 -18.81 -32.71
N LEU A 458 -1.05 -20.07 -32.90
CA LEU A 458 -1.04 -21.06 -31.83
C LEU A 458 -0.12 -20.64 -30.67
N LYS A 459 1.07 -20.09 -30.93
CA LYS A 459 1.94 -19.54 -29.88
C LYS A 459 1.28 -18.39 -29.13
N HIS A 460 0.62 -17.46 -29.84
CA HIS A 460 -0.11 -16.35 -29.22
C HIS A 460 -1.25 -16.83 -28.32
N ILE A 461 -2.04 -17.82 -28.79
CA ILE A 461 -3.08 -18.45 -27.98
C ILE A 461 -2.47 -19.16 -26.77
N GLN A 462 -1.35 -19.86 -26.93
CA GLN A 462 -0.67 -20.58 -25.84
C GLN A 462 -0.20 -19.62 -24.74
N THR A 463 0.27 -18.42 -25.08
CA THR A 463 0.59 -17.35 -24.11
C THR A 463 -0.66 -16.91 -23.32
N GLN A 464 -1.81 -16.78 -23.97
CA GLN A 464 -3.09 -16.47 -23.31
C GLN A 464 -3.64 -17.67 -22.50
N ALA A 465 -3.28 -18.89 -22.88
CA ALA A 465 -3.67 -20.15 -22.24
C ALA A 465 -2.69 -20.63 -21.15
N ALA A 466 -1.69 -19.84 -20.77
CA ALA A 466 -0.62 -20.22 -19.83
C ALA A 466 -1.10 -20.60 -18.41
N ARG A 467 -2.38 -20.38 -18.07
CA ARG A 467 -3.04 -20.80 -16.82
C ARG A 467 -3.88 -22.08 -16.96
N SER A 468 -3.82 -22.76 -18.10
CA SER A 468 -4.46 -24.07 -18.32
C SER A 468 -3.48 -25.21 -18.11
N GLU A 469 -3.99 -26.40 -17.74
CA GLU A 469 -3.17 -27.58 -17.43
C GLU A 469 -2.36 -28.08 -18.63
N ASP A 470 -2.90 -27.95 -19.85
CA ASP A 470 -2.18 -28.15 -21.11
C ASP A 470 -2.43 -26.95 -22.05
N PRO A 471 -1.52 -25.95 -22.06
CA PRO A 471 -1.63 -24.79 -22.93
C PRO A 471 -1.57 -25.12 -24.42
N ALA A 472 -0.97 -26.25 -24.83
CA ALA A 472 -0.85 -26.63 -26.23
C ALA A 472 -2.16 -27.26 -26.74
N ALA A 473 -2.74 -28.21 -26.00
CA ALA A 473 -4.05 -28.76 -26.32
C ALA A 473 -5.17 -27.70 -26.18
N MET A 474 -5.06 -26.79 -25.21
CA MET A 474 -5.97 -25.65 -25.11
C MET A 474 -5.86 -24.74 -26.34
N ALA A 475 -4.64 -24.45 -26.82
CA ALA A 475 -4.45 -23.63 -28.01
C ALA A 475 -5.07 -24.23 -29.28
N GLN A 476 -4.98 -25.55 -29.47
CA GLN A 476 -5.65 -26.24 -30.57
C GLN A 476 -7.18 -26.16 -30.46
N ARG A 477 -7.75 -26.43 -29.26
CA ARG A 477 -9.21 -26.33 -29.03
C ARG A 477 -9.74 -24.92 -29.25
N VAL A 478 -8.98 -23.90 -28.86
CA VAL A 478 -9.33 -22.49 -29.09
C VAL A 478 -9.26 -22.16 -30.58
N LEU A 479 -8.23 -22.60 -31.31
CA LEU A 479 -8.15 -22.39 -32.76
C LEU A 479 -9.37 -22.98 -33.48
N SER A 480 -9.74 -24.23 -33.18
CA SER A 480 -10.92 -24.86 -33.78
C SER A 480 -12.24 -24.17 -33.42
N LEU A 481 -12.35 -23.53 -32.25
CA LEU A 481 -13.51 -22.71 -31.90
C LEU A 481 -13.58 -21.40 -32.70
N LEU A 482 -12.44 -20.78 -33.01
CA LEU A 482 -12.36 -19.58 -33.84
C LEU A 482 -12.64 -19.90 -35.32
N GLU A 483 -12.21 -21.07 -35.80
CA GLU A 483 -12.55 -21.60 -37.13
C GLU A 483 -14.04 -21.93 -37.24
N ALA A 484 -14.62 -22.62 -36.26
CA ALA A 484 -16.05 -22.96 -36.23
C ALA A 484 -16.97 -21.72 -36.20
N ARG A 485 -16.49 -20.60 -35.64
CA ARG A 485 -17.19 -19.31 -35.63
C ARG A 485 -16.93 -18.44 -36.85
N LYS A 486 -16.02 -18.86 -37.74
CA LYS A 486 -15.52 -18.06 -38.88
C LYS A 486 -14.84 -16.75 -38.47
N ASP A 487 -14.34 -16.66 -37.24
CA ASP A 487 -13.48 -15.53 -36.82
C ASP A 487 -12.08 -15.63 -37.47
N VAL A 488 -11.64 -16.87 -37.71
CA VAL A 488 -10.34 -17.24 -38.28
C VAL A 488 -10.59 -18.29 -39.37
N VAL A 489 -9.84 -18.19 -40.48
CA VAL A 489 -9.83 -19.20 -41.54
C VAL A 489 -8.39 -19.64 -41.77
N THR A 490 -8.10 -20.92 -41.56
CA THR A 490 -6.83 -21.53 -42.00
C THR A 490 -6.90 -21.80 -43.50
N ALA A 491 -5.86 -21.44 -44.24
CA ALA A 491 -5.76 -21.68 -45.67
C ALA A 491 -5.66 -23.19 -45.99
N SER A 492 -5.96 -23.57 -47.24
CA SER A 492 -5.94 -24.96 -47.70
C SER A 492 -4.56 -25.63 -47.62
N ASP A 493 -3.49 -24.85 -47.51
CA ASP A 493 -2.12 -25.33 -47.25
C ASP A 493 -1.86 -25.72 -45.78
N GLY A 494 -2.82 -25.49 -44.89
CA GLY A 494 -2.76 -25.76 -43.45
C GLY A 494 -1.85 -24.81 -42.65
N LYS A 495 -1.28 -23.78 -43.29
CA LYS A 495 -0.25 -22.89 -42.73
C LYS A 495 -0.71 -21.43 -42.66
N GLY A 496 -1.31 -20.91 -43.73
CA GLY A 496 -1.80 -19.53 -43.78
C GLY A 496 -2.98 -19.28 -42.84
N ILE A 497 -3.06 -18.07 -42.27
CA ILE A 497 -4.21 -17.62 -41.45
C ILE A 497 -4.78 -16.32 -42.02
N THR A 498 -6.08 -16.34 -42.30
CA THR A 498 -6.89 -15.17 -42.64
C THR A 498 -7.87 -14.87 -41.50
N TYR A 499 -8.09 -13.60 -41.22
CA TYR A 499 -9.08 -13.15 -40.23
C TYR A 499 -10.24 -12.51 -40.97
N LEU A 500 -11.46 -12.97 -40.71
CA LEU A 500 -12.64 -12.29 -41.21
C LEU A 500 -12.96 -11.12 -40.28
N ALA A 501 -13.39 -10.00 -40.85
CA ALA A 501 -13.82 -8.86 -40.06
C ALA A 501 -15.13 -9.23 -39.34
N VAL A 502 -15.11 -9.19 -38.02
CA VAL A 502 -16.32 -9.27 -37.20
C VAL A 502 -17.20 -8.07 -37.57
N LYS A 503 -18.39 -8.32 -38.09
CA LYS A 503 -19.43 -7.31 -38.32
C LYS A 503 -20.09 -6.92 -37.00
#